data_AF-A0A0K2V8M7-F1
#
_entry.id   AF-A0A0K2V8M7-F1
#
_cell.length_a   1.000
_cell.length_b   1.000
_cell.length_c   1.000
_cell.angle_alpha   90.00
_cell.angle_beta   90.00
_cell.angle_gamma   90.00
#
_symmetry.space_group_name_H-M   'P 1'
#
loop_
_entity.id
_entity.type
_entity.pdbx_description
1 polymer ?
#
loop_
_entity_poly.entity_id
_entity_poly.type
_entity_poly.pdbx_seq_one_letter_code
_entity_poly.pdbx_strand_id
1 'polypeptide(L)'
;MMPSLYEEIKSYKWNEELSRSSVVMALVNNGGEISNSTIASTLGVNLRTVQRIPKKLEDTWDVEATIKRAPKEDGADRKVRDTDFVDKVKKMVEVTYDPRGGRRQGPGCGNRIQHPAMCPKSP
;
A
#
# COMPACT_ATOMS: atom_id res chain seq x y z
N MET A 1 9.55 -46.56 17.45
CA MET A 1 8.86 -45.83 16.38
C MET A 1 9.77 -44.69 15.94
N MET A 2 10.35 -44.78 14.75
CA MET A 2 11.00 -43.61 14.13
C MET A 2 9.89 -42.61 13.80
N PRO A 3 9.98 -41.33 14.20
CA PRO A 3 9.08 -40.33 13.66
C PRO A 3 9.22 -40.34 12.15
N SER A 4 8.08 -40.39 11.45
CA SER A 4 8.11 -40.29 10.00
C SER A 4 8.66 -38.91 9.64
N LEU A 5 9.59 -38.85 8.67
CA LEU A 5 10.18 -37.61 8.17
C LEU A 5 9.11 -36.54 7.81
N TYR A 6 7.87 -36.98 7.56
CA TYR A 6 6.70 -36.16 7.25
C TYR A 6 6.17 -35.31 8.42
N GLU A 7 6.20 -35.82 9.65
CA GLU A 7 5.78 -35.04 10.84
C GLU A 7 6.84 -33.97 11.21
N GLU A 8 8.07 -34.16 10.74
CA GLU A 8 9.20 -33.27 11.01
C GLU A 8 9.32 -32.11 9.99
N ILE A 9 8.59 -32.20 8.86
CA ILE A 9 8.31 -31.02 8.02
C ILE A 9 7.24 -30.19 8.74
N LYS A 10 7.61 -29.65 9.91
CA LYS A 10 6.90 -28.55 10.56
C LYS A 10 6.56 -27.55 9.48
N SER A 11 5.27 -27.20 9.41
CA SER A 11 4.70 -26.16 8.56
C SER A 11 5.70 -25.01 8.38
N TYR A 12 6.48 -25.06 7.29
CA TYR A 12 7.51 -24.08 7.07
C TYR A 12 6.78 -22.80 6.70
N LYS A 13 6.62 -21.93 7.69
CA LYS A 13 5.92 -20.66 7.52
C LYS A 13 6.80 -19.82 6.62
N TRP A 14 6.42 -19.74 5.36
CA TRP A 14 7.07 -18.94 4.35
C TRP A 14 7.20 -17.48 4.84
N ASN A 15 8.43 -17.07 5.18
CA ASN A 15 8.69 -15.74 5.72
C ASN A 15 8.61 -14.68 4.60
N GLU A 16 8.22 -13.45 4.92
CA GLU A 16 8.19 -12.34 3.96
C GLU A 16 9.56 -12.04 3.35
N GLU A 17 10.63 -12.23 4.11
CA GLU A 17 12.01 -12.11 3.61
C GLU A 17 12.30 -13.14 2.52
N LEU A 18 11.96 -14.40 2.77
CA LEU A 18 12.10 -15.49 1.79
C LEU A 18 11.25 -15.22 0.54
N SER A 19 10.03 -14.69 0.73
CA SER A 19 9.16 -14.26 -0.38
C SER A 19 9.80 -13.20 -1.27
N ARG A 20 10.51 -12.25 -0.66
CA ARG A 20 11.17 -11.18 -1.42
C ARG A 20 12.42 -11.69 -2.11
N SER A 21 13.20 -12.51 -1.42
CA SER A 21 14.39 -13.16 -1.98
C SER A 21 14.03 -14.03 -3.19
N SER A 22 12.97 -14.85 -3.10
CA SER A 22 12.53 -15.69 -4.22
C SER A 22 12.06 -14.89 -5.43
N VAL A 23 11.38 -13.75 -5.22
CA VAL A 23 11.00 -12.85 -6.31
C VAL A 23 12.23 -12.22 -6.97
N VAL A 24 13.20 -11.74 -6.17
CA VAL A 24 14.46 -11.19 -6.72
C VAL A 24 15.18 -12.24 -7.55
N MET A 25 15.26 -13.48 -7.06
CA MET A 25 15.87 -14.60 -7.77
C MET A 25 15.14 -14.91 -9.09
N ALA A 26 13.81 -14.91 -9.10
CA ALA A 26 13.02 -15.11 -10.31
C ALA A 26 13.27 -14.00 -11.35
N LEU A 27 13.40 -12.75 -10.92
CA LEU A 27 13.71 -11.64 -11.81
C LEU A 27 15.10 -11.77 -12.44
N VAL A 28 16.12 -12.11 -11.64
CA VAL A 28 17.50 -12.28 -12.11
C VAL A 28 17.63 -13.44 -13.09
N ASN A 29 17.05 -14.60 -12.76
CA ASN A 29 17.20 -15.82 -13.57
C ASN A 29 16.46 -15.75 -14.91
N ASN A 30 15.44 -14.90 -15.03
CA ASN A 30 14.64 -14.74 -16.26
C ASN A 30 14.95 -13.44 -17.00
N GLY A 31 15.97 -12.68 -16.59
CA GLY A 31 16.31 -11.39 -17.22
C GLY A 31 15.17 -10.36 -17.20
N GLY A 32 14.20 -10.50 -16.27
CA GLY A 32 13.00 -9.66 -16.23
C GLY A 32 11.95 -9.94 -17.32
N GLU A 33 12.12 -10.95 -18.16
CA GLU A 33 11.19 -11.26 -19.27
C GLU A 33 9.94 -12.04 -18.83
N ILE A 34 9.97 -12.61 -17.62
CA ILE A 34 8.85 -13.34 -17.05
C ILE A 34 7.75 -12.39 -16.54
N SER A 35 6.49 -12.73 -16.79
CA SER A 35 5.37 -11.89 -16.35
C SER A 35 5.23 -11.88 -14.82
N ASN A 36 4.88 -10.71 -14.26
CA ASN A 36 4.63 -10.58 -12.82
C ASN A 36 3.55 -11.54 -12.30
N SER A 37 2.53 -11.82 -13.12
CA SER A 37 1.49 -12.81 -12.82
C SER A 37 2.05 -14.22 -12.72
N THR A 38 2.94 -14.61 -13.64
CA THR A 38 3.59 -15.92 -13.61
C THR A 38 4.42 -16.07 -12.35
N ILE A 39 5.27 -15.09 -12.01
CA ILE A 39 6.06 -15.12 -10.77
C ILE A 39 5.14 -15.26 -9.54
N ALA A 40 4.07 -14.46 -9.47
CA ALA A 40 3.14 -14.46 -8.35
C ALA A 40 2.47 -15.83 -8.16
N SER A 41 1.99 -16.43 -9.26
CA SER A 41 1.37 -17.76 -9.24
C SER A 41 2.36 -18.88 -8.90
N THR A 42 3.57 -18.86 -9.46
CA THR A 42 4.59 -19.88 -9.21
C THR A 42 5.12 -19.85 -7.78
N LEU A 43 5.33 -18.65 -7.22
CA LEU A 43 5.90 -18.49 -5.87
C LEU A 43 4.83 -18.41 -4.77
N GLY A 44 3.54 -18.35 -5.12
CA GLY A 44 2.46 -18.13 -4.17
C GLY A 44 2.55 -16.76 -3.46
N VAL A 45 3.17 -15.77 -4.09
CA VAL A 45 3.39 -14.44 -3.54
C VAL A 45 2.36 -13.46 -4.10
N ASN A 46 1.91 -12.50 -3.29
CA ASN A 46 0.99 -11.47 -3.75
C ASN A 46 1.55 -10.69 -4.95
N LEU A 47 0.76 -10.55 -6.02
CA LEU A 47 1.15 -9.81 -7.23
C LEU A 47 1.66 -8.40 -6.93
N ARG A 48 1.07 -7.71 -5.94
CA ARG A 48 1.50 -6.38 -5.51
C ARG A 48 2.92 -6.38 -4.97
N THR A 49 3.34 -7.44 -4.29
CA THR A 49 4.71 -7.61 -3.82
C THR A 49 5.65 -7.78 -5.00
N VAL A 50 5.28 -8.64 -5.95
CA VAL A 50 6.05 -8.85 -7.19
C VAL A 50 6.24 -7.55 -7.98
N GLN A 51 5.20 -6.73 -8.13
CA GLN A 51 5.28 -5.45 -8.85
C GLN A 51 6.13 -4.39 -8.13
N ARG A 52 6.18 -4.42 -6.79
CA ARG A 52 6.89 -3.41 -6.00
C ARG A 52 8.38 -3.63 -5.92
N ILE A 53 8.83 -4.88 -5.99
CA ILE A 53 10.24 -5.23 -5.83
C ILE A 53 11.09 -4.65 -6.97
N PRO A 54 10.78 -4.85 -8.26
CA PRO A 54 11.51 -4.24 -9.37
C PRO A 54 11.58 -2.73 -9.25
N LYS A 55 10.42 -2.08 -9.05
CA LYS A 55 10.34 -0.62 -8.91
C LYS A 55 11.25 -0.12 -7.78
N LYS A 56 11.25 -0.79 -6.63
CA LYS A 56 12.07 -0.39 -5.50
C LYS A 56 13.57 -0.61 -5.76
N LEU A 57 13.92 -1.68 -6.46
CA LEU A 57 15.30 -1.93 -6.88
C LEU A 57 15.78 -0.89 -7.90
N GLU A 58 14.93 -0.46 -8.82
CA GLU A 58 15.22 0.66 -9.74
C GLU A 58 15.40 1.98 -9.00
N ASP A 59 14.56 2.26 -7.99
CA ASP A 59 14.59 3.50 -7.22
C ASP A 59 15.82 3.59 -6.29
N THR A 60 16.17 2.51 -5.60
CA THR A 60 17.19 2.55 -4.52
C THR A 60 18.47 1.80 -4.85
N TRP A 61 18.49 0.92 -5.85
CA TRP A 61 19.60 0.01 -6.18
C TRP A 61 20.10 -0.85 -5.00
N ASP A 62 19.31 -0.91 -3.92
CA ASP A 62 19.67 -1.58 -2.68
C ASP A 62 18.85 -2.88 -2.53
N VAL A 63 19.52 -3.98 -2.89
CA VAL A 63 18.95 -5.33 -2.84
C VAL A 63 18.76 -5.77 -1.39
N GLU A 64 19.73 -5.48 -0.52
CA GLU A 64 19.73 -5.96 0.86
C GLU A 64 18.60 -5.29 1.65
N ALA A 65 18.43 -3.97 1.52
CA ALA A 65 17.31 -3.25 2.15
C ALA A 65 15.95 -3.67 1.58
N THR A 66 15.90 -4.12 0.33
CA THR A 66 14.66 -4.63 -0.29
C THR A 66 14.28 -6.00 0.29
N ILE A 67 15.26 -6.91 0.46
CA ILE A 67 15.05 -8.26 1.00
C ILE A 67 14.86 -8.24 2.52
N LYS A 68 15.64 -7.47 3.28
CA LYS A 68 15.63 -7.42 4.75
C LYS A 68 14.67 -6.40 5.36
N ARG A 69 13.89 -5.67 4.54
CA ARG A 69 12.88 -4.72 5.06
C ARG A 69 12.07 -5.36 6.16
N ALA A 70 11.95 -4.69 7.30
CA ALA A 70 11.19 -5.17 8.43
C ALA A 70 9.74 -5.50 7.99
N PRO A 71 9.19 -6.66 8.42
CA PRO A 71 7.77 -6.93 8.26
C PRO A 71 7.00 -5.78 8.93
N LYS A 72 5.90 -5.35 8.30
CA LYS A 72 5.01 -4.40 8.98
C LYS A 72 4.40 -5.13 10.16
N GLU A 73 4.55 -4.60 11.37
CA GLU A 73 3.81 -5.11 12.51
C GLU A 73 2.31 -5.13 12.20
N ASP A 74 1.66 -6.25 12.53
CA ASP A 74 0.21 -6.45 12.38
C ASP A 74 -0.63 -5.38 13.13
N GLY A 75 -0.01 -4.60 14.02
CA GLY A 75 -0.61 -3.47 14.73
C GLY A 75 -0.68 -2.15 13.97
N ALA A 76 -0.17 -2.06 12.73
CA ALA A 76 -0.47 -0.96 11.82
C ALA A 76 -1.89 -1.12 11.24
N ASP A 77 -2.84 -1.43 12.12
CA ASP A 77 -4.26 -1.45 11.85
C ASP A 77 -4.58 -0.05 11.32
N ARG A 78 -5.00 -0.01 10.05
CA ARG A 78 -5.27 1.26 9.39
C ARG A 78 -6.28 1.99 10.28
N LYS A 79 -6.09 3.29 10.50
CA LYS A 79 -7.07 4.22 11.12
C LYS A 79 -8.47 4.22 10.48
N VAL A 80 -8.78 3.26 9.60
CA VAL A 80 -10.09 2.94 9.06
C VAL A 80 -11.10 2.60 10.17
N ARG A 81 -10.64 2.18 11.36
CA ARG A 81 -11.50 1.98 12.55
C ARG A 81 -11.30 3.04 13.63
N ASP A 82 -10.67 4.17 13.31
CA ASP A 82 -10.62 5.31 14.22
C ASP A 82 -12.05 5.81 14.44
N THR A 83 -12.56 5.64 15.65
CA THR A 83 -13.92 6.02 16.05
C THR A 83 -14.20 7.49 15.75
N ASP A 84 -13.18 8.36 15.87
CA ASP A 84 -13.30 9.79 15.59
C ASP A 84 -13.51 10.05 14.08
N PHE A 85 -12.85 9.26 13.22
CA PHE A 85 -13.05 9.33 11.78
C PHE A 85 -14.46 8.87 11.40
N VAL A 86 -14.93 7.77 11.97
CA VAL A 86 -16.28 7.23 11.73
C VAL A 86 -17.35 8.22 12.19
N ASP A 87 -17.20 8.83 13.36
CA ASP A 87 -18.16 9.81 13.88
C ASP A 87 -18.14 11.12 13.09
N LYS A 88 -16.98 11.54 12.59
CA LYS A 88 -16.88 12.67 11.66
C LYS A 88 -17.63 12.39 10.34
N VAL A 89 -17.50 11.20 9.80
CA VAL A 89 -18.22 10.78 8.58
C VAL A 89 -19.72 10.74 8.84
N LYS A 90 -20.17 10.16 9.96
CA LYS A 90 -21.59 10.14 10.34
C LYS A 90 -22.17 11.55 10.45
N LYS A 91 -21.48 12.47 11.12
CA LYS A 91 -21.89 13.88 11.20
C LYS A 91 -21.99 14.56 9.83
N MET A 92 -21.05 14.31 8.92
CA MET A 92 -21.13 14.84 7.56
C MET A 92 -22.33 14.29 6.80
N VAL A 93 -22.65 13.00 6.95
CA VAL A 93 -23.81 12.39 6.32
C VAL A 93 -25.12 12.96 6.88
N GLU A 94 -25.25 13.12 8.20
CA GLU A 94 -26.42 13.74 8.84
C GLU A 94 -26.63 15.20 8.42
N VAL A 95 -25.56 16.00 8.33
CA VAL A 95 -25.64 17.40 7.86
C VAL A 95 -26.07 17.46 6.38
N THR A 96 -25.74 16.44 5.59
CA THR A 96 -26.03 16.43 4.14
C THR A 96 -27.43 15.86 3.85
N TYR A 97 -27.99 15.04 4.73
CA TYR A 97 -29.29 14.40 4.58
C TYR A 97 -30.26 14.85 5.68
N ASP A 98 -30.85 16.04 5.50
CA ASP A 98 -32.09 16.39 6.20
C ASP A 98 -33.28 16.07 5.26
N PRO A 99 -34.07 15.02 5.52
CA PRO A 99 -35.21 14.69 4.68
C PRO A 99 -36.40 15.65 4.87
N ARG A 100 -36.27 16.70 5.70
CA ARG A 100 -37.36 17.63 6.03
C ARG A 100 -37.15 19.11 5.73
N GLY A 101 -36.17 19.54 4.94
CA GLY A 101 -36.16 20.95 4.56
C GLY A 101 -35.04 21.44 3.64
N GLY A 102 -35.42 21.79 2.40
CA GLY A 102 -35.02 22.99 1.66
C GLY A 102 -33.55 23.44 1.66
N ARG A 103 -32.98 23.54 0.45
CA ARG A 103 -31.75 24.28 0.12
C ARG A 103 -31.52 25.48 1.04
N ARG A 104 -30.33 25.58 1.66
CA ARG A 104 -29.71 26.89 1.96
C ARG A 104 -28.21 26.79 2.25
N GLN A 105 -27.48 27.58 1.47
CA GLN A 105 -26.14 28.14 1.69
C GLN A 105 -24.97 27.16 1.63
N GLY A 106 -24.41 27.03 0.41
CA GLY A 106 -23.03 26.60 0.24
C GLY A 106 -22.07 27.57 0.96
N PRO A 107 -20.88 27.11 1.36
CA PRO A 107 -19.91 27.93 2.05
C PRO A 107 -19.53 29.11 1.15
N GLY A 108 -19.80 30.32 1.64
CA GLY A 108 -19.38 31.56 1.02
C GLY A 108 -17.88 31.53 0.73
N CYS A 109 -17.51 32.08 -0.42
CA CYS A 109 -16.13 32.30 -0.83
C CYS A 109 -15.41 33.19 0.20
N GLY A 110 -14.83 32.57 1.22
CA GLY A 110 -14.14 33.24 2.30
C GLY A 110 -12.90 32.45 2.69
N ASN A 111 -12.00 32.21 1.73
CA ASN A 111 -10.59 32.00 2.00
C ASN A 111 -9.78 32.32 0.73
N ARG A 112 -9.34 33.58 0.70
CA ARG A 112 -8.39 34.15 -0.23
C ARG A 112 -7.08 33.36 -0.15
N ILE A 113 -6.82 32.53 -1.15
CA ILE A 113 -5.46 32.08 -1.45
C ILE A 113 -4.69 33.32 -1.92
N GLN A 114 -3.83 33.88 -1.08
CA GLN A 114 -2.79 34.80 -1.56
C GLN A 114 -1.70 33.94 -2.21
N HIS A 115 -1.79 33.77 -3.53
CA HIS A 115 -0.62 33.49 -4.36
C HIS A 115 0.01 34.84 -4.73
N PRO A 116 1.30 35.09 -4.45
CA PRO A 116 1.99 36.25 -4.98
C PRO A 116 2.73 35.83 -6.24
N ALA A 117 2.17 36.09 -7.42
CA ALA A 117 3.01 36.29 -8.61
C ALA A 117 2.21 36.90 -9.76
N MET A 118 2.84 37.90 -10.38
CA MET A 118 2.62 38.42 -11.73
C MET A 118 1.41 39.33 -11.96
N CYS A 119 1.64 40.64 -11.79
CA CYS A 119 1.03 41.64 -12.68
C CYS A 119 2.17 42.34 -13.43
N PRO A 120 2.24 42.27 -14.76
CA PRO A 120 3.06 43.20 -15.52
C PRO A 120 2.41 44.59 -15.43
N LYS A 121 3.18 45.58 -14.99
CA LYS A 121 2.83 46.99 -15.18
C LYS A 121 3.04 47.36 -16.64
N SER A 122 2.09 48.07 -17.25
CA SER A 122 2.31 49.19 -18.20
C SER A 122 0.97 49.60 -18.84
N PRO A 123 0.84 50.82 -19.39
CA PRO A 123 1.73 51.99 -19.31
C PRO A 123 1.28 53.02 -18.26
#